data_AF-A0A1Q7KLH4-F1
#
_entry.id   AF-A0A1Q7KLH4-F1
#
_cell.length_a   1.000
_cell.length_b   1.000
_cell.length_c   1.000
_cell.angle_alpha   90.00
_cell.angle_beta   90.00
_cell.angle_gamma   90.00
#
_symmetry.space_group_name_H-M   'P 1'
#
loop_
_entity.id
_entity.type
_entity.pdbx_description
1 polymer ?
#
loop_
_entity_poly.entity_id
_entity_poly.type
_entity_poly.pdbx_seq_one_letter_code
_entity_poly.pdbx_strand_id
1 'polypeptide(L)'
;MSDIPDRTAAYLAHRLDAARDLYLLALALGERGPSQFGTLIQEARLHFINVIEEARSAGLDTIDIQNMLATHNIDLDDTIRPDLRERLDELLRAHANPR
;
A
#
# COMPACT_ATOMS: atom_id res chain seq x y z
N MET A 1 -20.10 13.61 -5.38
CA MET A 1 -19.45 14.20 -4.20
C MET A 1 -19.95 13.41 -3.01
N SER A 2 -19.09 12.56 -2.45
CA SER A 2 -19.44 11.70 -1.33
C SER A 2 -19.70 12.55 -0.07
N ASP A 3 -20.74 12.22 0.70
CA ASP A 3 -21.27 12.99 1.84
C ASP A 3 -20.51 12.70 3.16
N ILE A 4 -19.25 12.28 3.05
CA ILE A 4 -18.44 11.82 4.18
C ILE A 4 -17.76 13.02 4.83
N PRO A 5 -17.75 13.12 6.17
CA PRO A 5 -17.03 14.19 6.85
C PRO A 5 -15.55 14.26 6.44
N ASP A 6 -15.01 15.48 6.27
CA ASP A 6 -13.64 15.71 5.79
C ASP A 6 -12.57 14.93 6.58
N ARG A 7 -12.74 14.81 7.90
CA ARG A 7 -11.82 14.03 8.75
C ARG A 7 -11.84 12.53 8.42
N THR A 8 -13.02 12.01 8.10
CA THR A 8 -13.19 10.61 7.68
C THR A 8 -12.56 10.40 6.31
N ALA A 9 -12.76 11.33 5.37
CA ALA A 9 -12.13 11.28 4.05
C ALA A 9 -10.60 11.31 4.14
N ALA A 10 -10.02 12.20 4.96
CA ALA A 10 -8.58 12.27 5.18
C ALA A 10 -8.01 10.98 5.83
N TYR A 11 -8.71 10.44 6.82
CA TYR A 11 -8.33 9.18 7.45
C TYR A 11 -8.35 8.01 6.45
N LEU A 12 -9.41 7.89 5.66
CA LEU A 12 -9.54 6.85 4.63
C LEU A 12 -8.47 7.00 3.54
N ALA A 13 -8.18 8.23 3.11
CA ALA A 13 -7.10 8.51 2.17
C ALA A 13 -5.76 8.01 2.72
N HIS A 14 -5.39 8.37 3.95
CA HIS A 14 -4.15 7.88 4.58
C HIS A 14 -4.10 6.36 4.72
N ARG A 15 -5.22 5.72 5.05
CA ARG A 15 -5.26 4.25 5.17
C ARG A 15 -5.13 3.55 3.83
N LEU A 16 -5.85 4.02 2.82
CA LEU A 16 -5.75 3.50 1.45
C LEU A 16 -4.32 3.64 0.93
N ASP A 17 -3.70 4.78 1.23
CA ASP A 17 -2.34 5.10 0.82
C ASP A 17 -1.31 4.16 1.44
N ALA A 18 -1.35 4.00 2.77
CA ALA A 18 -0.44 3.12 3.50
C ALA A 18 -0.66 1.63 3.15
N ALA A 19 -1.90 1.20 2.93
CA ALA A 19 -2.22 -0.18 2.57
C ALA A 19 -1.74 -0.51 1.14
N ARG A 20 -1.85 0.43 0.20
CA ARG A 20 -1.24 0.32 -1.13
C ARG A 20 0.28 0.18 -1.03
N ASP A 21 0.92 1.05 -0.27
CA ASP A 21 2.38 1.06 -0.11
C ASP A 21 2.91 -0.24 0.46
N LEU A 22 2.24 -0.78 1.48
CA LEU A 22 2.58 -2.08 2.06
C LEU A 22 2.46 -3.20 1.01
N TYR A 23 1.40 -3.18 0.19
CA TYR A 23 1.22 -4.17 -0.86
C TYR A 23 2.29 -4.08 -1.95
N LEU A 24 2.62 -2.87 -2.41
CA LEU A 24 3.70 -2.64 -3.38
C LEU A 24 5.06 -3.08 -2.83
N LEU A 25 5.35 -2.76 -1.56
CA LEU A 25 6.57 -3.20 -0.88
C LEU A 25 6.64 -4.72 -0.80
N ALA A 26 5.54 -5.39 -0.45
CA ALA A 26 5.48 -6.84 -0.38
C ALA A 26 5.71 -7.50 -1.75
N LEU A 27 5.13 -6.94 -2.82
CA LEU A 27 5.40 -7.40 -4.20
C LEU A 27 6.88 -7.23 -4.54
N ALA A 28 7.46 -6.06 -4.26
CA ALA A 28 8.85 -5.77 -4.56
C ALA A 28 9.82 -6.70 -3.82
N LEU A 29 9.51 -7.02 -2.56
CA LEU A 29 10.21 -8.03 -1.75
C LEU A 29 10.04 -9.44 -2.31
N GLY A 30 8.86 -9.79 -2.80
CA GLY A 30 8.58 -11.09 -3.41
C GLY A 30 9.38 -11.37 -4.67
N GLU A 31 9.56 -10.35 -5.50
CA GLU A 31 10.36 -10.44 -6.74
C GLU A 31 11.87 -10.54 -6.47
N ARG A 32 12.35 -9.89 -5.40
CA ARG A 32 13.80 -9.67 -5.15
C ARG A 32 14.35 -10.49 -3.98
N GLY A 33 13.49 -11.02 -3.13
CA GLY A 33 13.81 -11.73 -1.91
C GLY A 33 13.48 -13.23 -1.97
N PRO A 34 13.82 -13.98 -0.92
CA PRO A 34 13.52 -15.42 -0.85
C PRO A 34 12.02 -15.73 -0.95
N SER A 35 11.72 -16.91 -1.51
CA SER A 35 10.35 -17.40 -1.78
C SER A 35 9.42 -17.44 -0.56
N GLN A 36 9.97 -17.42 0.65
CA GLN A 36 9.23 -17.36 1.91
C GLN A 36 8.43 -16.06 2.10
N PHE A 37 8.66 -15.02 1.31
CA PHE A 37 7.84 -13.80 1.34
C PHE A 37 6.45 -13.97 0.69
N GLY A 38 6.14 -15.14 0.11
CA GLY A 38 4.81 -15.41 -0.47
C GLY A 38 3.65 -15.17 0.50
N THR A 39 3.80 -15.54 1.78
CA THR A 39 2.79 -15.25 2.81
C THR A 39 2.64 -13.75 3.06
N LEU A 40 3.74 -12.99 3.06
CA LEU A 40 3.71 -11.54 3.24
C LEU A 40 2.94 -10.85 2.11
N ILE A 41 3.12 -11.28 0.86
CA ILE A 41 2.38 -10.76 -0.30
C ILE A 41 0.88 -11.02 -0.13
N GLN A 42 0.52 -12.23 0.28
CA GLN A 42 -0.88 -12.62 0.47
C GLN A 42 -1.54 -11.79 1.58
N GLU A 43 -0.89 -11.63 2.73
CA GLU A 43 -1.41 -10.83 3.84
C GLU A 43 -1.52 -9.35 3.48
N ALA A 44 -0.51 -8.79 2.79
CA ALA A 44 -0.56 -7.40 2.33
C ALA A 44 -1.69 -7.16 1.32
N ARG A 45 -1.92 -8.12 0.41
CA ARG A 45 -3.05 -8.08 -0.53
C ARG A 45 -4.40 -8.11 0.18
N LEU A 46 -4.57 -9.02 1.14
CA LEU A 46 -5.80 -9.11 1.94
C LEU A 46 -6.04 -7.82 2.74
N HIS A 47 -4.98 -7.26 3.33
CA HIS A 47 -5.07 -5.99 4.04
C HIS A 47 -5.55 -4.86 3.11
N PHE A 48 -4.98 -4.74 1.91
CA PHE A 48 -5.38 -3.71 0.95
C PHE A 48 -6.85 -3.85 0.51
N ILE A 49 -7.30 -5.08 0.25
CA ILE A 49 -8.72 -5.36 -0.07
C ILE A 49 -9.62 -4.93 1.09
N ASN A 50 -9.27 -5.26 2.34
CA ASN A 50 -10.07 -4.90 3.51
C ASN A 50 -10.20 -3.38 3.68
N VAL A 51 -9.15 -2.62 3.39
CA VAL A 51 -9.18 -1.15 3.46
C VAL A 51 -10.02 -0.54 2.33
N ILE A 52 -10.03 -1.14 1.14
CA ILE A 52 -10.95 -0.75 0.06
C ILE A 52 -12.41 -1.00 0.47
N GLU A 53 -12.72 -2.13 1.12
CA GLU A 53 -14.06 -2.41 1.62
C GLU A 53 -14.46 -1.50 2.79
N GLU A 54 -13.52 -1.10 3.65
CA GLU A 54 -13.73 -0.07 4.68
C GLU A 54 -14.13 1.27 4.05
N ALA A 55 -13.42 1.70 3.00
CA ALA A 55 -13.72 2.91 2.24
C ALA A 55 -15.11 2.85 1.57
N ARG A 56 -15.46 1.71 0.95
CA ARG A 56 -16.79 1.49 0.36
C ARG A 56 -17.89 1.55 1.41
N SER A 57 -17.67 0.91 2.56
CA SER A 57 -18.62 0.91 3.68
C SER A 57 -18.84 2.31 4.27
N ALA A 58 -17.84 3.19 4.15
CA ALA A 58 -17.94 4.60 4.51
C ALA A 58 -18.62 5.48 3.45
N GLY A 59 -19.01 4.93 2.31
CA GLY A 59 -19.74 5.64 1.25
C GLY A 59 -18.87 6.18 0.10
N LEU A 60 -17.58 5.80 0.02
CA LEU A 60 -16.76 6.09 -1.15
C LEU A 60 -17.11 5.13 -2.28
N ASP A 61 -17.35 5.67 -3.48
CA ASP A 61 -17.49 4.84 -4.66
C ASP A 61 -16.12 4.46 -5.24
N THR A 62 -16.13 3.62 -6.28
CA THR A 62 -14.87 3.17 -6.92
C THR A 62 -14.07 4.33 -7.51
N ILE A 63 -14.74 5.36 -8.03
CA ILE A 63 -14.10 6.53 -8.64
C ILE A 63 -13.46 7.40 -7.55
N ASP A 64 -14.15 7.61 -6.43
CA ASP A 64 -13.62 8.34 -5.29
C ASP A 64 -12.35 7.68 -4.74
N ILE A 65 -12.37 6.35 -4.56
CA ILE A 65 -11.21 5.57 -4.10
C ILE A 65 -10.05 5.68 -5.09
N GLN A 66 -10.32 5.57 -6.39
CA GLN A 66 -9.31 5.73 -7.44
C GLN A 66 -8.68 7.12 -7.41
N ASN A 67 -9.48 8.17 -7.27
CA ASN A 67 -9.01 9.55 -7.19
C ASN A 67 -8.14 9.78 -5.95
N MET A 68 -8.54 9.21 -4.80
CA MET A 68 -7.73 9.26 -3.57
C MET A 68 -6.37 8.60 -3.78
N LEU A 69 -6.32 7.39 -4.34
CA LEU A 69 -5.06 6.69 -4.61
C LEU A 69 -4.20 7.41 -5.66
N ALA A 70 -4.81 7.98 -6.71
CA ALA A 70 -4.11 8.70 -7.75
C ALA A 70 -3.45 9.99 -7.25
N THR A 71 -4.11 10.71 -6.31
CA THR A 71 -3.59 11.96 -5.73
C THR A 71 -2.28 11.76 -4.97
N HIS A 72 -2.06 10.55 -4.43
CA HIS A 72 -0.84 10.18 -3.71
C HIS A 72 0.19 9.45 -4.58
N ASN A 73 0.00 9.40 -5.90
CA ASN A 73 0.94 8.77 -6.83
C ASN A 73 1.97 9.79 -7.30
N ILE A 74 3.07 9.95 -6.55
CA ILE A 74 4.24 10.71 -7.03
C ILE A 74 4.96 9.80 -8.03
N ASP A 75 5.02 10.22 -9.29
CA ASP A 75 5.67 9.53 -10.41
C ASP A 75 7.08 9.05 -10.04
N LEU A 76 7.24 7.73 -9.99
CA LEU A 76 8.53 7.05 -9.88
C LEU A 76 8.57 5.90 -10.88
N ASP A 77 9.71 5.76 -11.56
CA ASP A 77 9.94 4.83 -12.67
C ASP A 77 9.61 3.36 -12.35
N ASP A 78 9.55 2.99 -11.06
CA ASP A 78 9.21 1.65 -10.57
C ASP A 78 7.90 1.61 -9.74
N THR A 79 7.07 2.67 -9.74
CA THR A 79 5.83 2.82 -8.93
C THR A 79 6.02 2.76 -7.40
N ILE A 80 7.24 2.56 -6.90
CA ILE A 80 7.58 2.48 -5.48
C ILE A 80 8.12 3.84 -5.03
N ARG A 81 7.55 4.39 -3.95
CA ARG A 81 8.01 5.65 -3.34
C ARG A 81 9.45 5.59 -2.83
N PRO A 82 10.20 6.70 -2.79
CA PRO A 82 11.63 6.67 -2.47
C PRO A 82 11.89 6.21 -1.02
N ASP A 83 11.00 6.56 -0.10
CA ASP A 83 10.97 6.10 1.29
C ASP A 83 10.71 4.59 1.39
N LEU A 84 9.79 4.06 0.57
CA LEU A 84 9.57 2.60 0.49
C LEU A 84 10.76 1.87 -0.14
N ARG A 85 11.45 2.50 -1.09
CA ARG A 85 12.67 1.97 -1.69
C ARG A 85 13.77 1.81 -0.65
N GLU A 86 13.98 2.82 0.18
CA GLU A 86 14.94 2.78 1.29
C GLU A 86 14.58 1.63 2.26
N ARG A 87 13.29 1.51 2.62
CA ARG A 87 12.84 0.44 3.51
C ARG A 87 12.98 -0.96 2.90
N LEU A 88 12.76 -1.10 1.59
CA LEU A 88 13.00 -2.32 0.84
C LEU A 88 14.47 -2.74 0.93
N ASP A 89 15.40 -1.81 0.66
CA ASP A 89 16.84 -2.07 0.71
C ASP A 89 17.30 -2.47 2.11
N GLU A 90 16.78 -1.84 3.16
CA GLU A 90 17.04 -2.22 4.56
C GLU A 90 16.61 -3.66 4.85
N LEU A 91 15.39 -4.04 4.45
CA LEU A 91 14.85 -5.38 4.67
C LEU A 91 15.65 -6.45 3.91
N LEU A 92 16.04 -6.17 2.67
CA LEU A 92 16.88 -7.06 1.88
C LEU A 92 18.27 -7.26 2.50
N ARG A 93 18.90 -6.19 3.00
CA ARG A 93 20.19 -6.27 3.70
C ARG A 93 20.11 -7.05 5.01
N ALA A 94 19.06 -6.83 5.81
CA ALA A 94 18.84 -7.55 7.06
C ALA A 94 18.70 -9.06 6.82
N HIS A 95 18.13 -9.45 5.68
CA HIS A 95 17.91 -10.85 5.35
C HIS A 95 19.10 -11.54 4.67
N ALA A 96 19.91 -10.78 3.93
CA ALA A 96 21.16 -11.28 3.33
C ALA A 96 22.28 -11.51 4.37
N ASN A 97 22.17 -10.92 5.56
CA ASN A 97 23.16 -11.05 6.63
C ASN A 97 22.49 -11.51 7.95
N PRO A 98 21.98 -12.75 7.99
CA PRO A 98 21.42 -13.30 9.22
C PRO A 98 22.56 -13.41 10.24
N ARG A 99 22.42 -12.75 11.39
CA ARG A 99 23.33 -12.91 12.52
C ARG A 99 23.38 -14.36 13.01
#